data_AF-A0A1Y1KZ40-F1
#
_entry.id   AF-A0A1Y1KZ40-F1
#
_cell.length_a   1.000
_cell.length_b   1.000
_cell.length_c   1.000
_cell.angle_alpha   90.00
_cell.angle_beta   90.00
_cell.angle_gamma   90.00
#
_symmetry.space_group_name_H-M   'P 1'
#
loop_
_entity.id
_entity.type
_entity.pdbx_description
1 polymer ?
#
loop_
_entity_poly.entity_id
_entity_poly.type
_entity_poly.pdbx_seq_one_letter_code
_entity_poly.pdbx_strand_id
1 'polypeptide(L)'
;CVVKCLTCNKWFCSAKGNGTSTHIVNHLVRARHKEVQLHPDSTLGDTVLECYNCGTKNAFLLGFIPAKSDTVVVLLCRQPCASSTSTKDMNWDISRWEPLIEERAFLTWLVNAPSDVEQLRARHLSPNTIAKLEEMWKVQPSATVASLSIASNID
;
A
#
# COMPACT_ATOMS: atom_id res chain seq x y z
N CYS A 1 4.98 -7.14 -8.09
CA CYS A 1 3.81 -7.15 -7.17
C CYS A 1 4.17 -6.68 -5.75
N VAL A 2 5.09 -5.70 -5.60
CA VAL A 2 5.58 -5.24 -4.28
C VAL A 2 5.52 -3.73 -4.18
N VAL A 3 5.40 -3.24 -2.95
CA VAL A 3 5.32 -1.83 -2.58
C VAL A 3 6.26 -1.58 -1.42
N LYS A 4 7.01 -0.48 -1.48
CA LYS A 4 7.90 -0.06 -0.40
C LYS A 4 7.12 0.84 0.55
N CYS A 5 7.18 0.55 1.85
CA CYS A 5 6.77 1.51 2.86
C CYS A 5 7.90 2.51 3.10
N LEU A 6 7.63 3.80 2.92
CA LEU A 6 8.65 4.84 3.04
C LEU A 6 9.06 5.13 4.47
N THR A 7 8.21 4.82 5.46
CA THR A 7 8.52 5.05 6.88
C THR A 7 9.53 4.04 7.41
N CYS A 8 9.40 2.76 7.07
CA CYS A 8 10.29 1.70 7.58
C CYS A 8 11.28 1.15 6.53
N ASN A 9 11.20 1.63 5.28
CA ASN A 9 12.01 1.19 4.14
C ASN A 9 11.93 -0.33 3.83
N LYS A 10 10.85 -1.00 4.24
CA LYS A 10 10.61 -2.42 3.93
C LYS A 10 9.67 -2.57 2.74
N TRP A 11 9.86 -3.68 2.01
CA TRP A 11 9.00 -4.07 0.88
C TRP A 11 7.96 -5.09 1.34
N PHE A 12 6.74 -4.93 0.84
CA PHE A 12 5.62 -5.83 1.10
C PHE A 12 4.89 -6.14 -0.21
N CYS A 13 4.38 -7.35 -0.36
CA CYS A 13 3.61 -7.72 -1.55
C CYS A 13 2.12 -7.34 -1.43
N SER A 14 1.45 -7.35 -2.57
CA SER A 14 -0.01 -7.17 -2.71
C SER A 14 -0.81 -8.47 -2.56
N ALA A 15 -0.20 -9.56 -2.06
CA ALA A 15 -0.92 -10.82 -1.80
C ALA A 15 -1.65 -10.76 -0.44
N LYS A 16 -2.81 -11.43 -0.34
CA LYS A 16 -3.51 -11.66 0.94
C LYS A 16 -2.94 -12.87 1.72
N GLY A 17 -2.32 -13.83 1.02
CA GLY A 17 -1.85 -15.08 1.64
C GLY A 17 -2.98 -15.78 2.39
N ASN A 18 -2.74 -16.15 3.64
CA ASN A 18 -3.75 -16.75 4.53
C ASN A 18 -4.57 -15.71 5.33
N GLY A 19 -4.42 -14.41 5.02
CA GLY A 19 -5.10 -13.31 5.71
C GLY A 19 -6.30 -12.75 4.93
N THR A 20 -6.94 -11.73 5.52
CA THR A 20 -8.08 -11.02 4.92
C THR A 20 -7.70 -9.70 4.24
N SER A 21 -6.45 -9.25 4.40
CA SER A 21 -5.87 -8.04 3.83
C SER A 21 -4.53 -8.35 3.17
N THR A 22 -4.16 -7.54 2.19
CA THR A 22 -2.84 -7.69 1.54
C THR A 22 -1.72 -7.38 2.53
N HIS A 23 -0.55 -8.01 2.37
CA HIS A 23 0.57 -7.81 3.30
C HIS A 23 0.95 -6.33 3.46
N ILE A 24 0.99 -5.55 2.37
CA ILE A 24 1.24 -4.11 2.46
C ILE A 24 0.15 -3.37 3.25
N VAL A 25 -1.14 -3.62 2.98
CA VAL A 25 -2.22 -2.92 3.70
C VAL A 25 -2.25 -3.32 5.17
N ASN A 26 -2.05 -4.60 5.48
CA ASN A 26 -1.93 -5.08 6.87
C ASN A 26 -0.79 -4.38 7.61
N HIS A 27 0.38 -4.26 6.96
CA HIS A 27 1.54 -3.56 7.52
C HIS A 27 1.21 -2.09 7.80
N LEU A 28 0.71 -1.35 6.80
CA LEU A 28 0.41 0.08 6.93
C LEU A 28 -0.56 0.34 8.09
N VAL A 29 -1.59 -0.49 8.26
CA VAL A 29 -2.56 -0.36 9.37
C VAL A 29 -1.90 -0.66 10.73
N ARG A 30 -1.16 -1.77 10.86
CA ARG A 30 -0.56 -2.18 12.13
C ARG A 30 0.55 -1.24 12.59
N ALA A 31 1.41 -0.82 11.67
CA ALA A 31 2.52 0.09 11.94
C ALA A 31 2.09 1.57 11.95
N ARG A 32 0.84 1.87 11.57
CA ARG A 32 0.31 3.25 11.41
C ARG A 32 1.10 4.08 10.39
N HIS A 33 1.68 3.42 9.40
CA HIS A 33 2.38 4.05 8.28
C HIS A 33 1.39 4.39 7.17
N LYS A 34 1.73 5.39 6.36
CA LYS A 34 0.78 5.97 5.39
C LYS A 34 1.37 6.17 4.01
N GLU A 35 2.70 6.20 3.90
CA GLU A 35 3.41 6.61 2.70
C GLU A 35 4.07 5.41 2.02
N VAL A 36 3.90 5.33 0.71
CA VAL A 36 4.36 4.19 -0.10
C VAL A 36 4.96 4.64 -1.42
N GLN A 37 5.83 3.78 -1.95
CA GLN A 37 6.50 3.92 -3.24
C GLN A 37 6.37 2.62 -4.03
N LEU A 38 6.08 2.75 -5.32
CA LEU A 38 6.00 1.62 -6.25
C LEU A 38 7.40 1.11 -6.60
N HIS A 39 7.47 -0.11 -7.13
CA HIS A 39 8.75 -0.67 -7.59
C HIS A 39 9.20 0.01 -8.90
N PRO A 40 10.51 0.23 -9.13
CA PRO A 40 11.02 0.75 -10.41
C PRO A 40 10.54 -0.01 -11.64
N ASP A 41 10.38 -1.33 -11.53
CA ASP A 41 9.85 -2.19 -12.61
C ASP A 41 8.31 -2.23 -12.70
N SER A 42 7.60 -1.39 -11.92
CA SER A 42 6.14 -1.29 -12.02
C SER A 42 5.71 -0.57 -13.30
N THR A 43 4.44 -0.71 -13.68
CA THR A 43 3.85 0.00 -14.83
C THR A 43 3.97 1.52 -14.73
N LEU A 44 4.10 2.06 -13.52
CA LEU A 44 4.24 3.48 -13.23
C LEU A 44 5.65 3.84 -12.72
N GLY A 45 6.61 2.93 -12.84
CA GLY A 45 7.99 3.15 -12.40
C GLY A 45 8.14 3.37 -10.88
N ASP A 46 9.22 4.03 -10.51
CA ASP A 46 9.60 4.33 -9.12
C ASP A 46 8.81 5.52 -8.54
N THR A 47 7.48 5.42 -8.56
CA THR A 47 6.57 6.52 -8.20
C THR A 47 6.17 6.48 -6.73
N VAL A 48 6.33 7.62 -6.04
CA VAL A 48 5.73 7.86 -4.72
C VAL A 48 4.27 8.26 -4.90
N LEU A 49 3.36 7.60 -4.19
CA LEU A 49 1.94 7.94 -4.28
C LEU A 49 1.64 9.20 -3.48
N GLU A 50 1.27 10.27 -4.17
CA GLU A 50 0.94 11.56 -3.55
C GLU A 50 -0.21 12.27 -4.26
N CYS A 51 -0.91 13.12 -3.52
CA CYS A 51 -1.96 13.96 -4.06
C CYS A 51 -1.35 15.05 -4.94
N TYR A 52 -1.78 15.13 -6.19
CA TYR A 52 -1.36 16.15 -7.14
C TYR A 52 -1.57 17.58 -6.63
N ASN A 53 -2.64 17.82 -5.88
CA ASN A 53 -3.01 19.17 -5.44
C ASN A 53 -2.29 19.64 -4.16
N CYS A 54 -2.17 18.77 -3.15
CA CYS A 54 -1.63 19.17 -1.84
C CYS A 54 -0.35 18.44 -1.42
N GLY A 55 0.14 17.50 -2.24
CA GLY A 55 1.36 16.73 -1.96
C GLY A 55 1.26 15.75 -0.79
N THR A 56 0.07 15.53 -0.20
CA THR A 56 -0.04 14.52 0.87
C THR A 56 0.24 13.13 0.32
N LYS A 57 0.99 12.34 1.08
CA LYS A 57 1.41 10.97 0.73
C LYS A 57 0.62 9.89 1.46
N ASN A 58 -0.49 10.28 2.11
CA ASN A 58 -1.30 9.32 2.86
C ASN A 58 -2.15 8.48 1.91
N ALA A 59 -1.68 7.28 1.57
CA ALA A 59 -2.32 6.35 0.64
C ALA A 59 -3.80 6.03 0.99
N PHE A 60 -4.19 6.11 2.26
CA PHE A 60 -5.59 5.89 2.68
C PHE A 60 -6.54 7.05 2.35
N LEU A 61 -6.01 8.23 2.04
CA LEU A 61 -6.80 9.39 1.62
C LEU A 61 -6.80 9.58 0.10
N LEU A 62 -5.85 8.94 -0.58
CA LEU A 62 -5.69 9.05 -2.01
C LEU A 62 -6.73 8.20 -2.74
N GLY A 63 -7.21 8.76 -3.83
CA GLY A 63 -7.93 8.06 -4.87
C GLY A 63 -7.50 8.59 -6.22
N PHE A 64 -8.07 8.02 -7.28
CA PHE A 64 -7.84 8.46 -8.63
C PHE A 64 -9.11 9.00 -9.27
N ILE A 65 -8.95 9.91 -10.23
CA ILE A 65 -10.01 10.31 -11.16
C ILE A 65 -9.49 10.04 -12.58
N PRO A 66 -10.17 9.19 -13.37
CA PRO A 66 -9.78 8.94 -14.75
C PRO A 66 -10.05 10.16 -15.64
N ALA A 67 -9.11 10.51 -16.52
CA ALA A 67 -9.30 11.54 -17.54
C ALA A 67 -10.31 11.09 -18.61
N LYS A 68 -10.74 12.02 -19.47
CA LYS A 68 -11.68 11.73 -20.58
C LYS A 68 -11.11 10.79 -21.66
N SER A 69 -9.79 10.60 -21.71
CA SER A 69 -9.12 9.77 -22.71
C SER A 69 -8.65 8.41 -22.18
N ASP A 70 -9.16 7.96 -21.02
CA ASP A 70 -8.95 6.66 -20.34
C ASP A 70 -7.50 6.23 -20.03
N THR A 71 -6.48 6.91 -20.55
CA THR A 71 -5.07 6.56 -20.35
C THR A 71 -4.36 7.36 -19.27
N VAL A 72 -4.95 8.48 -18.82
CA VAL A 72 -4.35 9.37 -17.83
C VAL A 72 -5.20 9.35 -16.57
N VAL A 73 -4.56 9.09 -15.43
CA VAL A 73 -5.19 9.15 -14.10
C VAL A 73 -4.51 10.22 -13.27
N VAL A 74 -5.28 10.96 -12.47
CA VAL A 74 -4.75 11.91 -11.48
C VAL A 74 -4.98 11.36 -10.09
N LEU A 75 -4.00 11.50 -9.20
CA LEU A 75 -4.14 11.13 -7.79
C LEU A 75 -4.57 12.36 -6.96
N LEU A 76 -5.67 12.24 -6.23
CA LEU A 76 -6.22 13.33 -5.41
C LEU A 76 -6.77 12.81 -4.08
N CYS A 77 -6.68 13.63 -3.04
CA CYS A 77 -7.48 13.43 -1.83
C CYS A 77 -8.97 13.56 -2.16
N ARG A 78 -9.81 12.71 -1.55
CA ARG A 78 -11.27 12.86 -1.68
C ARG A 78 -11.75 14.23 -1.22
N GLN A 79 -11.21 14.72 -0.10
CA GLN A 79 -11.47 16.05 0.46
C GLN A 79 -10.16 16.61 1.03
N PRO A 80 -9.90 17.92 0.92
CA PRO A 80 -10.68 18.91 0.17
C PRO A 80 -10.33 18.92 -1.33
N CYS A 81 -9.35 18.14 -1.79
CA CYS A 81 -8.70 18.37 -3.08
C CYS A 81 -9.59 18.05 -4.30
N ALA A 82 -10.27 16.89 -4.30
CA ALA A 82 -11.21 16.59 -5.39
C ALA A 82 -12.44 17.49 -5.33
N SER A 83 -12.90 17.88 -4.14
CA SER A 83 -14.13 18.66 -3.94
C SER A 83 -14.00 20.17 -4.04
N SER A 84 -12.80 20.71 -3.94
CA SER A 84 -12.59 22.16 -3.97
C SER A 84 -12.72 22.68 -5.39
N THR A 85 -13.81 23.42 -5.64
CA THR A 85 -14.05 24.20 -6.87
C THR A 85 -13.10 25.39 -7.05
N SER A 86 -12.20 25.64 -6.09
CA SER A 86 -11.32 26.81 -6.00
C SER A 86 -9.94 26.63 -6.65
N THR A 87 -9.60 25.43 -7.14
CA THR A 87 -8.36 25.24 -7.89
C THR A 87 -8.60 25.69 -9.33
N LYS A 88 -8.02 26.85 -9.66
CA LYS A 88 -8.03 27.42 -11.01
C LYS A 88 -7.59 26.34 -12.01
N ASP A 89 -8.37 26.22 -13.09
CA ASP A 89 -8.05 25.52 -14.35
C ASP A 89 -8.39 24.02 -14.51
N MET A 90 -8.85 23.29 -13.48
CA MET A 90 -9.30 21.90 -13.68
C MET A 90 -10.56 21.54 -12.88
N ASN A 91 -11.69 21.43 -13.59
CA ASN A 91 -12.94 20.92 -13.03
C ASN A 91 -12.92 19.38 -13.02
N TRP A 92 -12.42 18.78 -11.94
CA TRP A 92 -12.45 17.33 -11.75
C TRP A 92 -13.86 16.83 -11.47
N ASP A 93 -14.29 15.78 -12.16
CA ASP A 93 -15.56 15.13 -11.87
C ASP A 93 -15.42 14.23 -10.63
N ILE A 94 -15.78 14.77 -9.47
CA ILE A 94 -15.71 14.09 -8.16
C ILE A 94 -16.51 12.78 -8.16
N SER A 95 -17.56 12.67 -8.98
CA SER A 95 -18.38 11.45 -9.03
C SER A 95 -17.60 10.22 -9.52
N ARG A 96 -16.48 10.46 -10.22
CA ARG A 96 -15.56 9.43 -10.73
C ARG A 96 -14.37 9.19 -9.81
N TRP A 97 -14.34 9.77 -8.61
CA TRP A 97 -13.29 9.51 -7.64
C TRP A 97 -13.44 8.11 -7.06
N GLU A 98 -12.37 7.33 -7.11
CA GLU A 98 -12.30 5.99 -6.55
C GLU A 98 -11.04 5.84 -5.67
N PRO A 99 -11.12 5.18 -4.50
CA PRO A 99 -9.98 5.03 -3.59
C PRO A 99 -8.88 4.15 -4.19
N LEU A 100 -7.61 4.44 -3.87
CA LEU A 100 -6.50 3.57 -4.30
C LEU A 100 -6.47 2.23 -3.55
N ILE A 101 -7.13 2.16 -2.40
CA ILE A 101 -7.23 0.97 -1.56
C ILE A 101 -8.71 0.56 -1.48
N GLU A 102 -9.03 -0.60 -2.00
CA GLU A 102 -10.35 -1.22 -1.97
C GLU A 102 -10.22 -2.67 -1.50
N GLU A 103 -11.22 -3.18 -0.77
CA GLU A 103 -11.22 -4.56 -0.25
C GLU A 103 -9.92 -4.97 0.49
N ARG A 104 -9.32 -4.01 1.21
CA ARG A 104 -8.06 -4.17 1.94
C ARG A 104 -6.86 -4.52 1.04
N ALA A 105 -6.88 -4.07 -0.21
CA ALA A 105 -5.83 -4.22 -1.21
C ALA A 105 -5.62 -2.91 -1.98
N PHE A 106 -4.43 -2.70 -2.55
CA PHE A 106 -4.27 -1.69 -3.59
C PHE A 106 -4.92 -2.17 -4.89
N LEU A 107 -5.43 -1.25 -5.71
CA LEU A 107 -5.98 -1.56 -7.03
C LEU A 107 -4.95 -2.32 -7.89
N THR A 108 -5.40 -3.30 -8.67
CA THR A 108 -4.52 -4.22 -9.40
C THR A 108 -3.71 -3.55 -10.51
N TRP A 109 -4.26 -2.49 -11.13
CA TRP A 109 -3.53 -1.69 -12.12
C TRP A 109 -2.39 -0.86 -11.51
N LEU A 110 -2.48 -0.56 -10.22
CA LEU A 110 -1.47 0.18 -9.46
C LEU A 110 -0.41 -0.77 -8.91
N VAL A 111 -0.85 -1.92 -8.37
CA VAL A 111 0.03 -2.95 -7.82
C VAL A 111 -0.48 -4.33 -8.24
N ASN A 112 0.14 -4.91 -9.27
CA ASN A 112 -0.20 -6.25 -9.75
C ASN A 112 -0.23 -7.26 -8.59
N ALA A 113 -1.26 -8.11 -8.55
CA ALA A 113 -1.27 -9.26 -7.66
C ALA A 113 -0.22 -10.30 -8.10
N PRO A 114 0.45 -10.99 -7.16
CA PRO A 114 1.31 -12.11 -7.52
C PRO A 114 0.49 -13.29 -8.07
N SER A 115 1.07 -14.03 -9.01
CA SER A 115 0.50 -15.26 -9.56
C SER A 115 0.42 -16.38 -8.52
N ASP A 116 -0.43 -17.38 -8.77
CA ASP A 116 -0.59 -18.52 -7.86
C ASP A 116 0.73 -19.28 -7.65
N VAL A 117 1.55 -19.41 -8.70
CA VAL A 117 2.86 -20.06 -8.63
C VAL A 117 3.81 -19.30 -7.71
N GLU A 118 3.82 -17.96 -7.78
CA GLU A 118 4.63 -17.12 -6.88
C GLU A 118 4.14 -17.23 -5.43
N GLN A 119 2.81 -17.25 -5.22
CA GLN A 119 2.23 -17.39 -3.89
C GLN A 119 2.51 -18.77 -3.26
N LEU A 120 2.45 -19.84 -4.04
CA LEU A 120 2.75 -21.20 -3.57
C LEU A 120 4.22 -21.36 -3.13
N ARG A 121 5.14 -20.69 -3.83
CA ARG A 121 6.58 -20.68 -3.52
C ARG A 121 6.94 -19.76 -2.36
N ALA A 122 6.09 -18.78 -2.06
CA ALA A 122 6.32 -17.85 -0.96
C ALA A 122 6.27 -18.57 0.39
N ARG A 123 6.93 -17.99 1.39
CA ARG A 123 6.86 -18.50 2.76
C ARG A 123 5.44 -18.29 3.32
N HIS A 124 4.78 -19.39 3.67
CA HIS A 124 3.45 -19.37 4.29
C HIS A 124 3.55 -18.92 5.75
N LEU A 125 3.23 -17.66 6.01
CA LEU A 125 3.20 -17.10 7.36
C LEU A 125 1.76 -17.08 7.89
N SER A 126 1.58 -17.51 9.14
CA SER A 126 0.29 -17.40 9.80
C SER A 126 -0.01 -15.93 10.17
N PRO A 127 -1.28 -15.52 10.26
CA PRO A 127 -1.64 -14.17 10.73
C PRO A 127 -1.05 -13.84 12.10
N ASN A 128 -0.94 -14.82 13.00
CA ASN A 128 -0.34 -14.63 14.33
C ASN A 128 1.18 -14.39 14.24
N THR A 129 1.88 -15.09 13.35
CA THR A 129 3.31 -14.88 13.10
C THR A 129 3.57 -13.48 12.57
N ILE A 130 2.75 -13.02 11.61
CA ILE A 130 2.86 -11.66 11.04
C ILE A 130 2.60 -10.62 12.13
N ALA A 131 1.56 -10.80 12.96
CA ALA A 131 1.26 -9.88 14.06
C ALA A 131 2.41 -9.78 15.07
N LYS A 132 2.98 -10.92 15.49
CA LYS A 132 4.15 -10.94 16.38
C LYS A 132 5.36 -10.25 15.76
N LEU A 133 5.60 -10.43 14.46
CA LEU A 133 6.71 -9.77 13.76
C LEU A 133 6.55 -8.25 13.72
N GLU A 134 5.33 -7.76 13.47
CA GLU A 134 5.03 -6.32 13.50
C GLU A 134 5.25 -5.70 14.89
N GLU A 135 4.85 -6.40 15.95
CA GLU A 135 5.15 -5.96 17.32
C GLU A 135 6.65 -5.95 17.60
N MET A 136 7.37 -6.99 17.15
CA MET A 136 8.81 -7.08 17.32
C MET A 136 9.54 -5.94 16.59
N TRP A 137 9.07 -5.54 15.40
CA TRP A 137 9.66 -4.44 14.63
C TRP A 137 9.56 -3.06 15.31
N LYS A 138 8.65 -2.88 16.28
CA LYS A 138 8.59 -1.64 17.07
C LYS A 138 9.82 -1.46 17.97
N VAL A 139 10.41 -2.57 18.41
CA VAL A 139 11.57 -2.59 19.32
C VAL A 139 12.85 -2.92 18.57
N GLN A 140 12.79 -3.88 17.65
CA GLN A 140 13.91 -4.36 16.86
C GLN A 140 13.55 -4.35 15.36
N PRO A 141 13.77 -3.22 14.65
CA PRO A 141 13.40 -3.08 13.23
C PRO A 141 14.09 -4.06 12.28
N SER A 142 15.21 -4.67 12.68
CA SER A 142 15.95 -5.67 11.91
C SER A 142 15.49 -7.12 12.18
N ALA A 143 14.53 -7.33 13.08
CA ALA A 143 14.03 -8.66 13.40
C ALA A 143 13.50 -9.38 12.15
N THR A 144 13.69 -10.69 12.11
CA THR A 144 13.17 -11.55 11.05
C THR A 144 12.25 -12.60 11.65
N VAL A 145 11.59 -13.39 10.81
CA VAL A 145 10.75 -14.49 11.30
C VAL A 145 11.56 -15.51 12.13
N ALA A 146 12.87 -15.65 11.89
CA ALA A 146 13.74 -16.51 12.69
C ALA A 146 13.96 -15.97 14.12
N SER A 147 13.89 -14.65 14.31
CA SER A 147 13.97 -14.01 15.63
C SER A 147 12.80 -14.43 16.54
N LEU A 148 11.62 -14.68 15.95
CA LEU A 148 10.43 -15.14 16.68
C LEU A 148 10.58 -16.56 17.21
N SER A 149 11.21 -17.47 16.43
CA SER A 149 11.43 -18.85 16.88
C SER A 149 12.43 -18.93 18.04
N ILE A 150 13.42 -18.03 18.09
CA ILE A 150 14.41 -18.00 19.19
C ILE A 150 13.73 -17.51 20.47
N ALA A 151 12.93 -16.44 20.40
CA ALA A 151 12.18 -15.94 21.55
C ALA A 151 11.19 -16.97 22.13
N SER A 152 10.68 -17.90 21.31
CA SER A 152 9.76 -18.95 21.75
C SER A 152 10.44 -20.09 22.53
N ASN A 153 11.77 -20.18 22.50
CA ASN A 153 12.56 -21.24 23.14
C ASN A 153 13.30 -20.76 24.40
N ILE A 154 13.07 -19.51 24.83
CA ILE A 154 13.72 -18.89 26.01
C ILE A 154 12.74 -18.77 27.19
N ASP A 155 11.49 -19.17 27.03
CA ASP A 155 10.50 -19.28 28.12
C ASP A 155 10.39 -20.73 28.63
#